data_AF-G2SXB1-F1
#
_entry.id   AF-G2SXB1-F1
#
_cell.length_a   1.000
_cell.length_b   1.000
_cell.length_c   1.000
_cell.angle_alpha   90.00
_cell.angle_beta   90.00
_cell.angle_gamma   90.00
#
_symmetry.space_group_name_H-M   'P 1'
#
loop_
_entity.id
_entity.type
_entity.pdbx_description
1 polymer ?
#
loop_
_entity_poly.entity_id
_entity_poly.type
_entity_poly.pdbx_seq_one_letter_code
_entity_poly.pdbx_strand_id
1 'polypeptide(L)'
;MRMAFKHVSKLPENFKFIANGYSAYPLAAQQFYREFKEDFKFDITRIIGLTNGDEVSKEYRPFKQMIARLNRTYKALYRPTNGFDNVDGANYDLALWVAYYNFLRPHKHNKYKVLNDVEMLHGASNMPGKWQLLIFLGQQTILNLQNGEAANCS
;
A
#
# COMPACT_ATOMS: atom_id res chain seq x y z
N MET A 1 -1.81 8.50 -2.97
CA MET A 1 -1.40 8.65 -4.39
C MET A 1 0.02 9.17 -4.52
N ARG A 2 0.39 10.30 -3.88
CA ARG A 2 1.77 10.84 -3.96
C ARG A 2 2.86 9.81 -3.64
N MET A 3 2.74 9.07 -2.53
CA MET A 3 3.72 8.02 -2.20
C MET A 3 3.75 6.88 -3.22
N ALA A 4 2.60 6.47 -3.76
CA ALA A 4 2.52 5.39 -4.74
C ALA A 4 3.15 5.77 -6.09
N PHE A 5 3.12 7.05 -6.46
CA PHE A 5 3.71 7.56 -7.69
C PHE A 5 5.10 8.20 -7.52
N LYS A 6 5.67 8.19 -6.30
CA LYS A 6 6.94 8.88 -5.99
C LYS A 6 8.09 8.49 -6.93
N HIS A 7 8.14 7.24 -7.35
CA HIS A 7 9.20 6.68 -8.21
C HIS A 7 8.75 6.43 -9.65
N VAL A 8 7.58 6.95 -10.03
CA VAL A 8 7.04 6.84 -11.37
C VAL A 8 7.31 8.16 -12.08
N SER A 9 8.06 8.14 -13.18
CA SER A 9 8.32 9.34 -13.99
C SER A 9 7.20 9.62 -14.99
N LYS A 10 6.58 8.56 -15.54
CA LYS A 10 5.48 8.62 -16.51
C LYS A 10 4.54 7.43 -16.33
N LEU A 11 3.25 7.66 -16.52
CA LEU A 11 2.26 6.58 -16.49
C LEU A 11 2.35 5.69 -17.74
N PRO A 12 2.14 4.37 -17.61
CA PRO A 12 2.06 3.46 -18.76
C PRO A 12 0.90 3.83 -19.71
N GLU A 13 1.04 3.53 -21.00
CA GLU A 13 0.04 3.87 -22.03
C GLU A 13 -1.36 3.29 -21.72
N ASN A 14 -1.42 2.07 -21.18
CA ASN A 14 -2.67 1.39 -20.84
C ASN A 14 -3.05 1.54 -19.35
N PHE A 15 -2.63 2.62 -18.71
CA PHE A 15 -2.90 2.86 -17.30
C PHE A 15 -4.41 3.06 -17.04
N LYS A 16 -4.96 2.29 -16.09
CA LYS A 16 -6.35 2.43 -15.65
C LYS A 16 -6.39 2.76 -14.15
N PHE A 17 -6.90 3.94 -13.79
CA PHE A 17 -7.12 4.29 -12.40
C PHE A 17 -8.55 3.92 -11.98
N ILE A 18 -8.66 2.88 -11.16
CA ILE A 18 -9.96 2.38 -10.69
C ILE A 18 -10.14 2.78 -9.23
N ALA A 19 -11.23 3.48 -8.92
CA ALA A 19 -11.47 4.02 -7.60
C ALA A 19 -12.92 3.89 -7.16
N ASN A 20 -13.13 3.92 -5.84
CA ASN A 20 -14.47 4.10 -5.29
C ASN A 20 -14.96 5.53 -5.57
N GLY A 21 -16.26 5.77 -5.48
CA GLY A 21 -16.91 7.06 -5.82
C GLY A 21 -16.60 8.26 -4.92
N TYR A 22 -15.44 8.31 -4.24
CA TYR A 22 -15.04 9.46 -3.44
C TYR A 22 -14.58 10.63 -4.32
N SER A 23 -15.03 11.84 -3.99
CA SER A 23 -14.70 13.09 -4.72
C SER A 23 -13.23 13.49 -4.65
N ALA A 24 -12.47 12.94 -3.69
CA ALA A 24 -11.04 13.22 -3.55
C ALA A 24 -10.21 12.72 -4.75
N TYR A 25 -10.63 11.66 -5.45
CA TYR A 25 -9.86 11.12 -6.57
C TYR A 25 -9.86 12.04 -7.79
N PRO A 26 -11.00 12.58 -8.27
CA PRO A 26 -11.01 13.60 -9.31
C PRO A 26 -10.10 14.80 -9.01
N LEU A 27 -10.14 15.31 -7.77
CA LEU A 27 -9.27 16.41 -7.35
C LEU A 27 -7.79 16.02 -7.37
N ALA A 28 -7.47 14.81 -6.93
CA ALA A 28 -6.10 14.30 -7.00
C ALA A 28 -5.62 14.18 -8.46
N ALA A 29 -6.43 13.63 -9.37
CA ALA A 29 -6.07 13.53 -10.79
C ALA A 29 -5.81 14.91 -11.42
N GLN A 30 -6.66 15.90 -11.12
CA GLN A 30 -6.44 17.29 -11.56
C GLN A 30 -5.13 17.86 -11.01
N GLN A 31 -4.80 17.59 -9.74
CA GLN A 31 -3.56 18.04 -9.14
C GLN A 31 -2.33 17.39 -9.82
N PHE A 32 -2.36 16.08 -10.06
CA PHE A 32 -1.27 15.37 -10.75
C PHE A 32 -1.09 15.88 -12.18
N TYR A 33 -2.18 16.09 -12.93
CA TYR A 33 -2.10 16.68 -14.27
C TYR A 33 -1.55 18.11 -14.24
N ARG A 34 -1.90 18.91 -13.21
CA ARG A 34 -1.35 20.27 -13.06
C ARG A 34 0.16 20.26 -12.85
N GLU A 35 0.65 19.37 -12.00
CA GLU A 35 2.07 19.22 -11.63
C GLU A 35 2.91 18.56 -12.73
N PHE A 36 2.41 17.51 -13.38
CA PHE A 36 3.19 16.64 -14.27
C PHE A 36 2.66 16.54 -15.71
N LYS A 37 1.61 17.29 -16.06
CA LYS A 37 1.05 17.40 -17.42
C LYS A 37 0.69 16.03 -18.02
N GLU A 38 0.98 15.83 -19.31
CA GLU A 38 0.63 14.63 -20.07
C GLU A 38 1.26 13.35 -19.52
N ASP A 39 2.38 13.43 -18.78
CA ASP A 39 3.01 12.26 -18.17
C ASP A 39 2.15 11.62 -17.06
N PHE A 40 1.22 12.39 -16.48
CA PHE A 40 0.25 11.94 -15.48
C PHE A 40 -1.19 12.32 -15.85
N LYS A 41 -1.54 12.20 -17.12
CA LYS A 41 -2.92 12.28 -17.56
C LYS A 41 -3.58 10.91 -17.47
N PHE A 42 -4.63 10.79 -16.68
CA PHE A 42 -5.40 9.56 -16.55
C PHE A 42 -6.85 9.83 -16.18
N ASP A 43 -7.73 8.98 -16.70
CA ASP A 43 -9.14 8.98 -16.33
C ASP A 43 -9.41 8.08 -15.12
N ILE A 44 -10.42 8.45 -14.34
CA ILE A 44 -10.84 7.69 -13.17
C ILE A 44 -12.08 6.87 -13.50
N THR A 45 -11.90 5.56 -13.51
CA THR A 45 -13.00 4.60 -13.56
C THR A 45 -13.60 4.47 -12.17
N ARG A 46 -14.80 5.06 -11.99
CA ARG A 46 -15.51 5.07 -10.70
C ARG A 46 -16.38 3.82 -10.56
N ILE A 47 -16.28 3.11 -9.44
CA ILE A 47 -17.17 1.97 -9.12
C ILE A 47 -18.10 2.32 -7.95
N ILE A 48 -19.34 2.69 -8.26
CA ILE A 48 -20.36 3.12 -7.28
C ILE A 48 -21.24 1.93 -6.89
N GLY A 49 -21.52 1.74 -5.59
CA GLY A 49 -22.50 0.74 -5.12
C GLY A 49 -22.09 -0.74 -5.21
N LEU A 50 -22.88 -1.61 -4.55
CA LEU A 50 -22.78 -3.09 -4.66
C LEU A 50 -23.78 -3.66 -5.68
N THR A 51 -24.70 -2.84 -6.17
CA THR A 51 -25.74 -3.18 -7.14
C THR A 51 -25.31 -2.79 -8.56
N ASN A 52 -25.68 -3.63 -9.54
CA ASN A 52 -25.29 -3.48 -10.94
C ASN A 52 -26.14 -2.41 -11.63
N GLY A 53 -25.85 -1.13 -11.40
CA GLY A 53 -26.54 -0.03 -12.08
C GLY A 53 -26.06 0.20 -13.53
N ASP A 54 -24.80 -0.14 -13.83
CA ASP A 54 -24.11 0.21 -15.07
C ASP A 54 -23.10 -0.87 -15.51
N GLU A 55 -22.87 -0.97 -16.83
CA GLU A 55 -21.99 -1.98 -17.46
C GLU A 55 -20.53 -1.85 -17.00
N VAL A 56 -20.05 -0.63 -16.77
CA VAL A 56 -18.70 -0.33 -16.27
C VAL A 56 -18.48 -0.94 -14.88
N SER A 57 -19.47 -0.84 -13.98
CA SER A 57 -19.38 -1.47 -12.66
C SER A 57 -19.36 -2.99 -12.71
N LYS A 58 -19.87 -3.64 -13.78
CA LYS A 58 -19.78 -5.10 -13.95
C LYS A 58 -18.36 -5.54 -14.28
N GLU A 59 -17.70 -4.87 -15.23
CA GLU A 59 -16.34 -5.22 -15.67
C GLU A 59 -15.33 -5.08 -14.52
N TYR A 60 -15.36 -3.96 -13.80
CA TYR A 60 -14.35 -3.66 -12.77
C TYR A 60 -14.74 -4.12 -11.35
N ARG A 61 -15.86 -4.82 -11.20
CA ARG A 61 -16.35 -5.37 -9.91
C ARG A 61 -15.32 -6.22 -9.15
N PRO A 62 -14.51 -7.07 -9.79
CA PRO A 62 -13.52 -7.89 -9.07
C PRO A 62 -12.54 -7.03 -8.26
N PHE A 63 -12.13 -5.87 -8.78
CA PHE A 63 -11.22 -4.95 -8.09
C PHE A 63 -11.86 -4.36 -6.82
N LYS A 64 -13.15 -4.02 -6.87
CA LYS A 64 -13.89 -3.56 -5.69
C LYS A 64 -13.96 -4.64 -4.60
N GLN A 65 -14.19 -5.90 -4.99
CA GLN A 65 -14.20 -7.01 -4.04
C GLN A 65 -12.83 -7.21 -3.40
N MET A 66 -11.76 -7.09 -4.18
CA MET A 66 -10.38 -7.17 -3.68
C MET A 66 -10.09 -6.07 -2.66
N ILE A 67 -10.40 -4.81 -2.97
CA ILE A 67 -10.23 -3.67 -2.05
C ILE A 67 -11.08 -3.85 -0.78
N ALA A 68 -12.34 -4.27 -0.93
CA ALA A 68 -13.23 -4.48 0.22
C ALA A 68 -12.75 -5.63 1.12
N ARG A 69 -12.22 -6.71 0.54
CA ARG A 69 -11.63 -7.83 1.29
C ARG A 69 -10.38 -7.37 2.05
N LEU A 70 -9.49 -6.62 1.40
CA LEU A 70 -8.30 -6.02 2.02
C LEU A 70 -8.69 -5.17 3.24
N ASN A 71 -9.60 -4.22 3.04
CA ASN A 71 -10.07 -3.33 4.11
C ASN A 71 -10.77 -4.08 5.25
N ARG A 72 -11.50 -5.16 4.95
CA ARG A 72 -12.13 -6.01 5.97
C ARG A 72 -11.07 -6.75 6.79
N THR A 73 -10.04 -7.29 6.14
CA THR A 73 -8.93 -7.96 6.83
C THR A 73 -8.17 -7.00 7.74
N TYR A 74 -7.89 -5.77 7.28
CA TYR A 74 -7.29 -4.73 8.12
C TYR A 74 -8.16 -4.42 9.34
N LYS A 75 -9.45 -4.09 9.11
CA LYS A 75 -10.39 -3.76 10.20
C LYS A 75 -10.58 -4.89 11.21
N ALA A 76 -10.47 -6.15 10.79
CA ALA A 76 -10.59 -7.30 11.68
C ALA A 76 -9.40 -7.40 12.67
N LEU A 77 -8.20 -7.01 12.24
CA LEU A 77 -7.00 -6.96 13.09
C LEU A 77 -6.97 -5.70 13.96
N TYR A 78 -7.52 -4.60 13.47
CA TYR A 78 -7.63 -3.33 14.19
C TYR A 78 -8.70 -3.34 15.30
N ARG A 79 -9.91 -3.88 15.05
CA ARG A 79 -11.03 -3.79 16.01
C ARG A 79 -10.70 -4.20 17.46
N PRO A 80 -9.88 -5.24 17.70
CA PRO A 80 -9.49 -5.63 19.06
C PRO A 80 -8.55 -4.64 19.79
N THR A 81 -7.89 -3.70 19.10
CA THR A 81 -6.88 -2.81 19.71
C THR A 81 -7.49 -1.63 20.48
N ASN A 82 -8.82 -1.47 20.50
CA ASN A 82 -9.54 -0.35 21.12
C ASN A 82 -9.13 1.06 20.63
N GLY A 83 -8.42 1.15 19.50
CA GLY A 83 -7.89 2.40 18.96
C GLY A 83 -6.37 2.37 18.84
N PHE A 84 -5.77 3.57 18.76
CA PHE A 84 -4.33 3.76 18.53
C PHE A 84 -3.66 4.67 19.57
N ASP A 85 -4.42 5.19 20.54
CA ASP A 85 -4.09 6.24 21.51
C ASP A 85 -3.68 7.60 20.91
N ASN A 86 -2.81 7.63 19.90
CA ASN A 86 -2.34 8.82 19.21
C ASN A 86 -2.08 8.56 17.70
N VAL A 87 -1.69 9.62 16.98
CA VAL A 87 -1.45 9.57 15.52
C VAL A 87 -0.25 8.67 15.18
N ASP A 88 0.79 8.67 16.00
CA ASP A 88 1.98 7.86 15.77
C ASP A 88 1.67 6.37 15.92
N GLY A 89 0.90 5.99 16.94
CA GLY A 89 0.37 4.64 17.12
C GLY A 89 -0.42 4.16 15.91
N ALA A 90 -1.23 5.04 15.30
CA ALA A 90 -1.98 4.72 14.09
C ALA A 90 -1.06 4.50 12.88
N ASN A 91 -0.01 5.31 12.75
CA ASN A 91 1.00 5.16 11.70
C ASN A 91 1.81 3.87 11.88
N TYR A 92 2.21 3.54 13.11
CA TYR A 92 2.96 2.32 13.42
C TYR A 92 2.13 1.07 13.15
N ASP A 93 0.88 1.02 13.60
CA ASP A 93 -0.01 -0.11 13.32
C ASP A 93 -0.19 -0.34 11.81
N LEU A 94 -0.49 0.73 11.06
CA LEU A 94 -0.65 0.65 9.62
C LEU A 94 0.64 0.17 8.94
N ALA A 95 1.80 0.68 9.35
CA ALA A 95 3.10 0.27 8.80
C ALA A 95 3.40 -1.21 9.09
N LEU A 96 3.18 -1.66 10.32
CA LEU A 96 3.36 -3.06 10.73
C LEU A 96 2.39 -3.98 9.99
N TRP A 97 1.13 -3.57 9.83
CA TRP A 97 0.14 -4.33 9.10
C TRP A 97 0.48 -4.45 7.62
N VAL A 98 0.94 -3.36 6.97
CA VAL A 98 1.42 -3.37 5.58
C VAL A 98 2.64 -4.28 5.43
N ALA A 99 3.57 -4.23 6.37
CA ALA A 99 4.75 -5.10 6.39
C ALA A 99 4.33 -6.58 6.49
N TYR A 100 3.46 -6.89 7.45
CA TYR A 100 2.90 -8.23 7.62
C TYR A 100 2.19 -8.71 6.35
N TYR A 101 1.26 -7.92 5.82
CA TYR A 101 0.40 -8.32 4.71
C TYR A 101 1.20 -8.59 3.44
N ASN A 102 2.20 -7.77 3.12
CA ASN A 102 2.92 -7.88 1.86
C ASN A 102 4.12 -8.84 1.92
N PHE A 103 4.89 -8.81 3.01
CA PHE A 103 6.20 -9.48 3.09
C PHE A 103 6.20 -10.76 3.93
N LEU A 104 5.23 -10.93 4.83
CA LEU A 104 5.26 -12.03 5.81
C LEU A 104 4.08 -13.00 5.65
N ARG A 105 2.91 -12.48 5.29
CA ARG A 105 1.67 -13.25 5.21
C ARG A 105 1.61 -14.06 3.91
N PRO A 106 1.46 -15.39 3.96
CA PRO A 106 1.18 -16.19 2.78
C PRO A 106 -0.26 -15.97 2.29
N HIS A 107 -0.46 -15.90 0.98
CA HIS A 107 -1.77 -15.66 0.38
C HIS A 107 -2.26 -16.85 -0.44
N LYS A 108 -3.48 -17.33 -0.15
CA LYS A 108 -4.09 -18.46 -0.89
C LYS A 108 -4.14 -18.22 -2.40
N HIS A 109 -4.51 -17.01 -2.82
CA HIS A 109 -4.57 -16.65 -4.25
C HIS A 109 -3.17 -16.57 -4.90
N ASN A 110 -2.12 -16.40 -4.10
CA ASN A 110 -0.73 -16.40 -4.54
C ASN A 110 -0.02 -17.73 -4.23
N LYS A 111 -0.74 -18.86 -4.32
CA LYS A 111 -0.19 -20.22 -4.06
C LYS A 111 0.51 -20.35 -2.70
N TYR A 112 -0.04 -19.70 -1.67
CA TYR A 112 0.53 -19.66 -0.32
C TYR A 112 1.92 -19.00 -0.22
N LYS A 113 2.28 -18.17 -1.20
CA LYS A 113 3.47 -17.31 -1.16
C LYS A 113 3.11 -15.91 -0.66
N VAL A 114 4.12 -15.20 -0.14
CA VAL A 114 4.04 -13.76 0.18
C VAL A 114 3.92 -12.94 -1.11
N LEU A 115 3.45 -11.70 -1.04
CA LEU A 115 3.29 -10.86 -2.24
C LEU A 115 4.64 -10.31 -2.70
N ASN A 116 5.44 -9.85 -1.73
CA ASN A 116 6.77 -9.30 -1.96
C ASN A 116 7.77 -10.22 -1.27
N ASP A 117 8.40 -11.09 -2.05
CA ASP A 117 9.41 -12.00 -1.54
C ASP A 117 10.73 -11.26 -1.27
N VAL A 118 11.35 -11.56 -0.12
CA VAL A 118 12.61 -10.95 0.31
C VAL A 118 13.52 -12.07 0.76
N GLU A 119 14.57 -12.34 -0.02
CA GLU A 119 15.50 -13.44 0.17
C GLU A 119 16.11 -13.47 1.58
N MET A 120 16.43 -12.29 2.13
CA MET A 120 17.01 -12.18 3.48
C MET A 120 16.11 -12.80 4.57
N LEU A 121 14.78 -12.80 4.38
CA LEU A 121 13.82 -13.37 5.34
C LEU A 121 13.71 -14.90 5.24
N HIS A 122 14.31 -15.54 4.23
CA HIS A 122 14.24 -16.99 4.05
C HIS A 122 15.01 -17.75 5.13
N GLY A 123 16.08 -17.15 5.68
CA GLY A 123 16.87 -17.74 6.76
C GLY A 123 16.14 -17.84 8.11
N ALA A 124 15.01 -17.14 8.27
CA ALA A 124 14.20 -17.18 9.47
C ALA A 124 13.12 -18.27 9.37
N SER A 125 13.23 -19.29 10.22
CA SER A 125 12.37 -20.48 10.21
C SER A 125 10.93 -20.23 10.68
N ASN A 126 10.70 -19.18 11.48
CA ASN A 126 9.40 -18.87 12.06
C ASN A 126 9.08 -17.37 12.02
N MET A 127 7.82 -17.03 12.29
CA MET A 127 7.35 -15.64 12.26
C MET A 127 8.08 -14.72 13.25
N PRO A 128 8.30 -15.11 14.53
CA PRO A 128 9.11 -14.31 15.44
C PRO A 128 10.51 -13.99 14.90
N GLY A 129 11.20 -14.97 14.32
CA GLY A 129 12.51 -14.77 13.71
C GLY A 129 12.48 -13.81 12.52
N LYS A 130 11.43 -13.89 11.68
CA LYS A 130 11.24 -12.94 10.58
C LYS A 130 11.05 -11.51 11.09
N TRP A 131 10.30 -11.32 12.17
CA TRP A 131 10.13 -10.01 12.80
C TRP A 131 11.41 -9.49 13.43
N GLN A 132 12.16 -10.33 14.13
CA GLN A 132 13.47 -9.97 14.69
C GLN A 132 14.42 -9.49 13.59
N LEU A 133 14.45 -10.19 12.44
CA LEU A 133 15.27 -9.79 11.31
C LEU A 133 14.82 -8.45 10.71
N LEU A 134 13.51 -8.22 10.55
CA LEU A 134 13.00 -6.93 10.08
C LEU A 134 13.35 -5.78 11.04
N ILE A 135 13.25 -6.00 12.35
CA ILE A 135 13.65 -5.01 13.37
C ILE A 135 15.14 -4.71 13.25
N PHE A 136 15.98 -5.74 13.14
CA PHE A 136 17.41 -5.59 12.95
C PHE A 136 17.75 -4.77 11.69
N LEU A 137 17.14 -5.10 10.55
CA LEU A 137 17.34 -4.36 9.29
C LEU A 137 16.86 -2.90 9.39
N GLY A 138 15.76 -2.66 10.12
CA GLY A 138 15.29 -1.32 10.44
C GLY A 138 16.31 -0.52 11.24
N GLN A 139 16.90 -1.13 12.28
CA GLN A 139 17.95 -0.50 13.09
C GLN A 139 19.20 -0.18 12.26
N GLN A 140 19.65 -1.10 11.40
CA GLN A 140 20.78 -0.85 10.49
C GLN A 140 20.48 0.32 9.53
N THR A 141 19.25 0.40 9.02
CA THR A 141 18.83 1.50 8.15
C THR A 141 18.86 2.84 8.88
N ILE A 142 18.37 2.89 10.13
CA ILE A 142 18.41 4.10 10.96
C ILE A 142 19.85 4.55 11.22
N LEU A 143 20.74 3.61 11.58
CA LEU A 143 22.17 3.90 11.77
C LEU A 143 22.82 4.45 10.49
N ASN A 144 22.52 3.86 9.34
CA ASN A 144 23.04 4.33 8.05
C ASN A 144 22.54 5.74 7.70
N LEU A 145 21.27 6.06 7.99
CA LEU A 145 20.72 7.40 7.77
C LEU A 145 21.40 8.42 8.69
N GLN A 146 21.59 8.10 9.97
CA GLN A 146 22.29 8.96 10.92
C GLN A 146 23.74 9.22 10.51
N ASN A 147 24.45 8.18 10.07
CA ASN A 147 25.84 8.28 9.62
C ASN A 147 25.96 8.99 8.26
N GLY A 148 24.99 8.80 7.35
CA GLY A 148 24.93 9.47 6.05
C GLY A 148 24.54 10.95 6.13
N GLU A 149 23.66 11.31 7.06
CA GLU A 149 23.35 12.71 7.38
C GLU A 149 24.55 13.41 8.05
N ALA A 150 25.32 12.70 8.89
CA ALA A 150 26.57 13.22 9.45
C ALA A 150 27.66 13.46 8.37
N ALA A 151 27.72 12.61 7.34
CA ALA A 151 28.67 12.76 6.23
C ALA A 151 28.34 13.91 5.25
N ASN A 152 27.09 14.37 5.18
CA ASN A 152 26.68 15.51 4.35
C ASN A 152 26.77 16.88 5.06
N CYS A 153 27.13 16.89 6.34
CA CYS A 153 27.34 18.11 7.14
C CYS A 153 28.81 18.26 7.61
N SER A 154 29.76 17.59 6.94
CA SER A 154 31.20 17.72 7.17
C SER A 154 31.88 18.47 6.03
#